data_AF-A0A897N717-F1
#
_entry.id   AF-A0A897N717-F1
#
_cell.length_a   1.000
_cell.length_b   1.000
_cell.length_c   1.000
_cell.angle_alpha   90.00
_cell.angle_beta   90.00
_cell.angle_gamma   90.00
#
_symmetry.space_group_name_H-M   'P 1'
#
loop_
_entity.id
_entity.type
_entity.pdbx_description
1 polymer ?
#
loop_
_entity_poly.entity_id
_entity_poly.type
_entity_poly.pdbx_seq_one_letter_code
_entity_poly.pdbx_strand_id
1 'polypeptide(L)'
;MRVTPEKKEEWREALEEGETLTTLVRRAVDREIRDEYVHESELGAYGGVEADGVELAEQMHQKAMEEVENRTEALQNQIDEMMVSEGYSQEQVESTAMDAYEELPAAPEPPADAESTTNTQDLRLKKAQEQLLSAAEVAEKGDIDGSAEKVADVLNEPEPLVREALIYLEKRSTLSVESIVVDGTRHWMTL
;
A
#
# COMPACT_ATOMS: atom_id res chain seq x y z
N MET A 1 43.91 -13.07 8.31
CA MET A 1 42.90 -13.79 9.10
C MET A 1 43.51 -15.11 9.57
N ARG A 2 43.54 -15.40 10.88
CA ARG A 2 44.02 -16.70 11.40
C ARG A 2 42.80 -17.57 11.66
N VAL A 3 42.65 -18.65 10.91
CA VAL A 3 41.57 -19.63 11.05
C VAL A 3 42.10 -20.81 11.85
N THR A 4 41.29 -21.35 12.77
CA THR A 4 41.66 -22.52 13.56
C THR A 4 41.81 -23.76 12.65
N PRO A 5 42.68 -24.73 13.01
CA PRO A 5 42.96 -25.89 12.16
C PRO A 5 41.71 -26.70 11.82
N GLU A 6 40.80 -26.84 12.78
CA GLU A 6 39.54 -27.59 12.65
C GLU A 6 38.62 -26.97 11.60
N LYS A 7 38.41 -25.65 11.65
CA LYS A 7 37.61 -24.92 10.63
C LYS A 7 38.23 -24.97 9.23
N LYS A 8 39.56 -25.10 9.15
CA LYS A 8 40.26 -25.19 7.86
C LYS A 8 40.06 -26.54 7.19
N GLU A 9 39.83 -27.60 7.98
CA GLU A 9 39.54 -28.95 7.49
C GLU A 9 38.09 -29.03 7.02
N GLU A 10 37.15 -28.51 7.80
CA GLU A 10 35.72 -28.37 7.43
C GLU A 10 35.56 -27.62 6.09
N TRP A 11 36.30 -26.53 5.90
CA TRP A 11 36.26 -25.75 4.67
C TRP A 11 36.96 -26.43 3.51
N ARG A 12 37.85 -27.40 3.75
CA ARG A 12 38.49 -28.18 2.69
C ARG A 12 37.55 -29.26 2.18
N GLU A 13 36.73 -29.84 3.06
CA GLU A 13 35.71 -30.84 2.71
C GLU A 13 34.52 -30.23 1.96
N ALA A 14 34.23 -28.94 2.19
CA ALA A 14 33.16 -28.21 1.50
C ALA A 14 33.56 -27.61 0.13
N LEU A 15 34.76 -27.89 -0.38
CA LEU A 15 35.21 -27.42 -1.71
C LEU A 15 34.73 -28.37 -2.80
N GLU A 16 34.07 -27.82 -3.81
CA GLU A 16 33.78 -28.55 -5.06
C GLU A 16 35.04 -28.70 -5.93
N GLU A 17 35.05 -29.71 -6.80
CA GLU A 17 36.23 -30.10 -7.58
C GLU A 17 36.74 -28.93 -8.46
N GLY A 18 37.92 -28.40 -8.14
CA GLY A 18 38.55 -27.26 -8.84
C GLY A 18 38.45 -25.91 -8.11
N GLU A 19 37.76 -25.84 -6.98
CA GLU A 19 37.64 -24.61 -6.19
C GLU A 19 38.80 -24.44 -5.20
N THR A 20 39.25 -23.20 -4.97
CA THR A 20 40.29 -22.90 -3.98
C THR A 20 39.69 -22.23 -2.75
N LEU A 21 40.30 -22.42 -1.57
CA LEU A 21 39.91 -21.74 -0.32
C LEU A 21 39.76 -20.22 -0.47
N THR A 22 40.53 -19.60 -1.36
CA THR A 22 40.45 -18.17 -1.63
C THR A 22 39.15 -17.78 -2.37
N THR A 23 38.66 -18.65 -3.25
CA THR A 23 37.38 -18.48 -3.95
C THR A 23 36.20 -18.64 -2.97
N LEU A 24 36.26 -19.65 -2.10
CA LEU A 24 35.24 -19.91 -1.10
C LEU A 24 35.11 -18.75 -0.09
N VAL A 25 36.23 -18.20 0.36
CA VAL A 25 36.23 -17.03 1.27
C VAL A 25 35.67 -15.78 0.58
N ARG A 26 35.99 -15.54 -0.70
CA ARG A 26 35.39 -14.43 -1.45
C ARG A 26 33.88 -14.58 -1.60
N ARG A 27 33.39 -15.78 -1.94
CA ARG A 27 31.96 -16.07 -2.05
C ARG A 27 31.23 -15.87 -0.72
N ALA A 28 31.80 -16.32 0.39
CA ALA A 28 31.21 -16.16 1.71
C ALA A 28 31.09 -14.67 2.10
N VAL A 29 32.13 -13.88 1.83
CA VAL A 29 32.12 -12.43 2.12
C VAL A 29 31.16 -11.68 1.18
N ASP A 30 31.13 -12.02 -0.12
CA ASP A 30 30.18 -11.40 -1.07
C ASP A 30 28.71 -11.71 -0.74
N ARG A 31 28.43 -12.87 -0.12
CA ARG A 31 27.08 -13.25 0.34
C ARG A 31 26.68 -12.55 1.63
N GLU A 32 27.60 -12.37 2.57
CA GLU A 32 27.36 -11.61 3.82
C GLU A 32 27.08 -10.12 3.54
N ILE A 33 27.74 -9.53 2.53
CA ILE A 33 27.49 -8.14 2.12
C ILE A 33 26.13 -7.97 1.42
N ARG A 34 25.53 -9.06 0.91
CA ARG A 34 24.25 -9.04 0.19
C ARG A 34 23.04 -9.48 1.03
N ASP A 35 23.22 -9.72 2.34
CA ASP A 35 22.16 -10.18 3.25
C ASP A 35 21.41 -11.44 2.75
N GLU A 36 22.11 -12.29 2.00
CA GLU A 36 21.57 -13.51 1.39
C GLU A 36 22.02 -14.73 2.20
N TYR A 37 21.45 -14.90 3.39
CA TYR A 37 21.56 -16.15 4.16
C TYR A 37 20.17 -16.73 4.39
N VAL A 38 19.77 -17.67 3.52
CA VAL A 38 18.74 -18.66 3.84
C VAL A 38 19.48 -19.93 4.27
N HIS A 39 19.29 -20.34 5.52
CA HIS A 39 19.95 -21.49 6.11
C HIS A 39 19.42 -22.79 5.47
N GLU A 40 20.26 -23.50 4.70
CA GLU A 40 19.90 -24.76 4.00
C GLU A 40 19.46 -25.91 4.94
N SER A 41 19.67 -25.77 6.26
CA SER A 41 19.21 -26.75 7.26
C SER A 41 17.69 -26.79 7.45
N GLU A 42 16.92 -25.85 6.89
CA GLU A 42 15.44 -25.90 6.91
C GLU A 42 14.83 -26.48 5.62
N LEU A 43 15.61 -26.60 4.53
CA LEU A 43 15.13 -27.15 3.25
C LEU A 43 15.14 -28.69 3.19
N GLY A 44 15.74 -29.37 4.17
CA GLY A 44 15.87 -30.83 4.21
C GLY A 44 14.65 -31.59 4.75
N ALA A 45 13.57 -30.91 5.17
CA ALA A 45 12.38 -31.55 5.75
C ALA A 45 11.14 -31.55 4.83
N TYR A 46 11.18 -30.91 3.66
CA TYR A 46 10.08 -30.95 2.68
C TYR A 46 10.45 -31.83 1.49
N GLY A 47 10.67 -33.11 1.79
CA GLY A 47 10.46 -34.18 0.83
C GLY A 47 8.97 -34.33 0.57
N GLY A 48 8.43 -33.51 -0.33
CA GLY A 48 7.07 -33.57 -0.82
C GLY A 48 6.23 -32.35 -0.45
N VAL A 49 6.00 -31.50 -1.45
CA VAL A 49 4.75 -30.82 -1.84
C VAL A 49 5.17 -29.53 -2.57
N GLU A 50 5.28 -29.59 -3.90
CA GLU A 50 5.48 -28.44 -4.81
C GLU A 50 4.26 -27.49 -4.85
N ALA A 51 3.48 -27.39 -3.77
CA ALA A 51 2.29 -26.55 -3.67
C ALA A 51 2.27 -25.63 -2.43
N ASP A 52 2.98 -25.99 -1.35
CA ASP A 52 2.90 -25.28 -0.06
C ASP A 52 3.80 -24.03 -0.01
N GLY A 53 4.90 -24.03 -0.76
CA GLY A 53 5.81 -22.88 -0.86
C GLY A 53 5.25 -21.71 -1.69
N VAL A 54 4.37 -21.98 -2.65
CA VAL A 54 3.70 -20.94 -3.43
C VAL A 54 2.61 -20.27 -2.59
N GLU A 55 1.84 -21.06 -1.84
CA GLU A 55 0.80 -20.53 -0.95
C GLU A 55 1.41 -19.68 0.18
N LEU A 56 2.55 -20.09 0.76
CA LEU A 56 3.24 -19.29 1.76
C LEU A 56 3.84 -18.00 1.17
N ALA A 57 4.42 -18.07 -0.04
CA ALA A 57 4.94 -16.88 -0.72
C ALA A 57 3.83 -15.89 -1.08
N GLU A 58 2.67 -16.38 -1.51
CA GLU A 58 1.48 -15.58 -1.80
C GLU A 58 0.92 -14.95 -0.51
N GLN A 59 0.84 -15.69 0.59
CA GLN A 59 0.46 -15.17 1.90
C GLN A 59 1.44 -14.10 2.42
N MET A 60 2.75 -14.31 2.25
CA MET A 60 3.77 -13.34 2.65
C MET A 60 3.70 -12.07 1.79
N HIS A 61 3.46 -12.22 0.48
CA HIS A 61 3.28 -11.09 -0.43
C HIS A 61 2.03 -10.29 -0.08
N GLN A 62 0.92 -10.97 0.18
CA GLN A 62 -0.33 -10.35 0.61
C GLN A 62 -0.13 -9.55 1.90
N LYS A 63 0.52 -10.15 2.91
CA LYS A 63 0.80 -9.47 4.18
C LYS A 63 1.73 -8.26 4.01
N ALA A 64 2.72 -8.36 3.13
CA ALA A 64 3.62 -7.24 2.83
C ALA A 64 2.88 -6.09 2.14
N MET A 65 1.96 -6.40 1.23
CA MET A 65 1.10 -5.39 0.58
C MET A 65 0.17 -4.72 1.59
N GLU A 66 -0.49 -5.50 2.45
CA GLU A 66 -1.31 -4.96 3.55
C GLU A 66 -0.50 -4.05 4.49
N GLU A 67 0.75 -4.41 4.82
CA GLU A 67 1.62 -3.56 5.64
C GLU A 67 1.97 -2.24 4.93
N VAL A 68 2.23 -2.29 3.63
CA VAL A 68 2.50 -1.09 2.81
C VAL A 68 1.27 -0.19 2.72
N GLU A 69 0.09 -0.76 2.49
CA GLU A 69 -1.18 -0.03 2.47
C GLU A 69 -1.43 0.68 3.80
N ASN A 70 -1.35 -0.05 4.92
CA ASN A 70 -1.50 0.49 6.27
C ASN A 70 -0.51 1.64 6.55
N ARG A 71 0.74 1.49 6.11
CA ARG A 71 1.76 2.53 6.30
C ARG A 71 1.50 3.75 5.43
N THR A 72 1.02 3.55 4.21
CA THR A 72 0.69 4.63 3.27
C THR A 72 -0.51 5.43 3.79
N GLU A 73 -1.53 4.74 4.32
CA GLU A 73 -2.67 5.36 4.97
C GLU A 73 -2.25 6.15 6.23
N ALA A 74 -1.36 5.59 7.06
CA ALA A 74 -0.83 6.29 8.22
C ALA A 74 -0.05 7.56 7.83
N LEU A 75 0.74 7.52 6.75
CA LEU A 75 1.44 8.68 6.23
C LEU A 75 0.48 9.73 5.66
N GLN A 76 -0.58 9.31 4.95
CA GLN A 76 -1.60 10.23 4.47
C GLN A 76 -2.33 10.91 5.62
N ASN A 77 -2.72 10.15 6.66
CA ASN A 77 -3.30 10.72 7.87
C ASN A 77 -2.37 11.75 8.54
N GLN A 78 -1.06 11.51 8.59
CA GLN A 78 -0.10 12.48 9.10
C GLN A 78 0.03 13.72 8.21
N ILE A 79 0.03 13.55 6.89
CA ILE A 79 0.02 14.67 5.94
C ILE A 79 -1.23 15.51 6.15
N ASP A 80 -2.38 14.87 6.31
CA ASP A 80 -3.66 15.53 6.55
C ASP A 80 -3.63 16.32 7.86
N GLU A 81 -3.12 15.73 8.96
CA GLU A 81 -2.94 16.44 10.23
C GLU A 81 -1.99 17.64 10.13
N MET A 82 -0.94 17.54 9.30
CA MET A 82 -0.01 18.64 9.06
C MET A 82 -0.56 19.71 8.12
N MET A 83 -1.46 19.34 7.21
CA MET A 83 -2.04 20.21 6.18
C MET A 83 -3.28 20.95 6.67
N VAL A 84 -3.94 20.48 7.74
CA VAL A 84 -4.95 21.25 8.50
C VAL A 84 -4.25 22.47 9.10
N SER A 85 -4.19 23.54 8.32
CA SER A 85 -3.55 24.79 8.72
C SER A 85 -4.53 25.62 9.53
N GLU A 86 -4.06 26.32 10.55
CA GLU A 86 -4.84 27.29 11.35
C GLU A 86 -5.35 28.52 10.53
N GLY A 87 -5.33 28.46 9.20
CA GLY A 87 -5.61 29.57 8.30
C GLY A 87 -7.07 29.71 7.85
N TYR A 88 -7.86 28.63 7.84
CA TYR A 88 -9.26 28.67 7.40
C TYR A 88 -10.22 28.65 8.59
N SER A 89 -11.28 29.46 8.52
CA SER A 89 -12.31 29.43 9.54
C SER A 89 -13.19 28.17 9.39
N GLN A 90 -13.77 27.72 10.49
CA GLN A 90 -14.70 26.59 10.46
C GLN A 90 -15.87 26.84 9.50
N GLU A 91 -16.38 28.06 9.40
CA GLU A 91 -17.45 28.40 8.45
C GLU A 91 -17.01 28.24 6.99
N GLN A 92 -15.75 28.56 6.66
CA GLN A 92 -15.20 28.37 5.32
C GLN A 92 -15.08 26.87 4.99
N VAL A 93 -14.58 26.08 5.94
CA VAL A 93 -14.45 24.63 5.79
C VAL A 93 -15.82 23.98 5.62
N GLU A 94 -16.80 24.37 6.43
CA GLU A 94 -18.17 23.83 6.36
C GLU A 94 -18.88 24.21 5.06
N SER A 95 -18.75 25.46 4.61
CA SER A 95 -19.31 25.88 3.32
C SER A 95 -18.70 25.09 2.17
N THR A 96 -17.37 25.03 2.13
CA THR A 96 -16.65 24.31 1.08
C THR A 96 -16.92 22.81 1.13
N ALA A 97 -17.18 22.23 2.31
CA ALA A 97 -17.52 20.83 2.47
C ALA A 97 -18.85 20.49 1.80
N MET A 98 -19.85 21.35 1.92
CA MET A 98 -21.14 21.11 1.27
C MET A 98 -21.02 21.20 -0.25
N ASP A 99 -20.26 22.17 -0.77
CA ASP A 99 -20.01 22.31 -2.20
C ASP A 99 -19.18 21.14 -2.74
N ALA A 100 -18.14 20.72 -2.01
CA ALA A 100 -17.32 19.56 -2.38
C ALA A 100 -18.10 18.26 -2.40
N TYR A 101 -19.04 18.07 -1.47
CA TYR A 101 -19.88 16.88 -1.40
C TYR A 101 -20.70 16.67 -2.68
N GLU A 102 -21.21 17.75 -3.30
CA GLU A 102 -22.00 17.66 -4.54
C GLU A 102 -21.18 17.20 -5.75
N GLU A 103 -19.86 17.41 -5.71
CA GLU A 103 -18.93 17.06 -6.78
C GLU A 103 -18.27 15.69 -6.59
N LEU A 104 -18.43 15.06 -5.43
CA LEU A 104 -17.79 13.78 -5.14
C LEU A 104 -18.38 12.64 -5.98
N PRO A 105 -17.54 11.75 -6.54
CA PRO A 105 -18.01 10.58 -7.24
C PRO A 105 -18.73 9.62 -6.29
N ALA A 106 -19.74 8.93 -6.79
CA ALA A 106 -20.43 7.87 -6.05
C ALA A 106 -19.65 6.56 -6.14
N ALA A 107 -19.46 5.91 -5.00
CA ALA A 107 -18.84 4.60 -4.93
C ALA A 107 -19.65 3.58 -5.75
N PRO A 108 -19.00 2.79 -6.62
CA PRO A 108 -19.69 1.88 -7.53
C PRO A 108 -20.53 0.88 -6.74
N GLU A 109 -21.77 0.64 -7.17
CA GLU A 109 -22.62 -0.34 -6.52
C GLU A 109 -22.04 -1.76 -6.65
N PRO A 110 -22.13 -2.57 -5.58
CA PRO A 110 -21.73 -3.97 -5.65
C PRO A 110 -22.72 -4.71 -6.55
N PRO A 111 -22.29 -5.78 -7.23
CA PRO A 111 -23.19 -6.52 -8.10
C PRO A 111 -24.31 -7.20 -7.29
N ALA A 112 -25.50 -7.33 -7.87
CA ALA A 112 -26.72 -7.76 -7.16
C ALA A 112 -26.64 -9.18 -6.58
N ASP A 113 -25.67 -9.96 -7.02
CA ASP A 113 -25.34 -11.32 -6.61
C ASP A 113 -24.25 -11.40 -5.53
N ALA A 114 -23.72 -10.26 -5.05
CA ALA A 114 -22.80 -10.22 -3.93
C ALA A 114 -23.46 -10.86 -2.69
N GLU A 115 -22.87 -11.96 -2.20
CA GLU A 115 -23.42 -12.70 -1.07
C GLU A 115 -23.58 -11.80 0.15
N SER A 116 -24.76 -11.86 0.77
CA SER A 116 -25.21 -11.09 1.96
C SER A 116 -24.30 -11.18 3.20
N THR A 117 -23.20 -11.92 3.12
CA THR A 117 -22.25 -12.19 4.20
C THR A 117 -21.08 -11.21 4.22
N THR A 118 -20.84 -10.48 3.13
CA THR A 118 -19.75 -9.50 3.03
C THR A 118 -20.28 -8.09 3.30
N ASN A 119 -19.57 -7.30 4.10
CA ASN A 119 -19.89 -5.90 4.34
C ASN A 119 -19.98 -5.16 2.98
N THR A 120 -21.19 -4.73 2.61
CA THR A 120 -21.46 -4.09 1.32
C THR A 120 -20.63 -2.84 1.11
N GLN A 121 -20.24 -2.14 2.19
CA GLN A 121 -19.37 -0.97 2.12
C GLN A 121 -17.95 -1.35 1.69
N ASP A 122 -17.34 -2.36 2.31
CA ASP A 122 -15.97 -2.80 1.99
C ASP A 122 -15.85 -3.26 0.52
N LEU A 123 -16.90 -3.93 0.01
CA LEU A 123 -16.97 -4.31 -1.40
C LEU A 123 -17.03 -3.11 -2.35
N ARG A 124 -17.74 -2.04 -1.97
CA ARG A 124 -17.83 -0.82 -2.77
C ARG A 124 -16.50 -0.09 -2.81
N LEU A 125 -15.83 0.04 -1.66
CA LEU A 125 -14.52 0.66 -1.56
C LEU A 125 -13.46 -0.11 -2.35
N LYS A 126 -13.45 -1.44 -2.24
CA LYS A 126 -12.54 -2.29 -3.03
C LYS A 126 -12.76 -2.14 -4.53
N LYS A 127 -14.02 -2.12 -4.97
CA LYS A 127 -14.36 -1.91 -6.38
C LYS A 127 -14.01 -0.49 -6.85
N ALA A 128 -14.15 0.51 -5.98
CA ALA A 128 -13.71 1.87 -6.27
C ALA A 128 -12.19 1.95 -6.45
N GLN A 129 -11.42 1.27 -5.60
CA GLN A 129 -9.96 1.16 -5.72
C GLN A 129 -9.56 0.51 -7.06
N GLU A 130 -10.20 -0.60 -7.43
CA GLU A 130 -9.97 -1.27 -8.73
C GLU A 130 -10.31 -0.35 -9.92
N GLN A 131 -11.39 0.43 -9.83
CA GLN A 131 -11.77 1.40 -10.84
C GLN A 131 -10.76 2.55 -10.94
N LEU A 132 -10.28 3.09 -9.83
CA LEU A 132 -9.27 4.16 -9.84
C LEU A 132 -7.93 3.66 -10.40
N LEU A 133 -7.49 2.45 -10.02
CA LEU A 133 -6.28 1.85 -10.58
C LEU A 133 -6.37 1.63 -12.09
N SER A 134 -7.52 1.16 -12.57
CA SER A 134 -7.74 0.95 -14.01
C SER A 134 -7.98 2.26 -14.77
N ALA A 135 -8.62 3.25 -14.15
CA ALA A 135 -8.84 4.57 -14.72
C ALA A 135 -7.55 5.38 -14.76
N ALA A 136 -6.60 5.22 -13.83
CA ALA A 136 -5.31 5.90 -13.86
C ALA A 136 -4.52 5.65 -15.16
N GLU A 137 -4.74 4.50 -15.82
CA GLU A 137 -4.13 4.18 -17.12
C GLU A 137 -4.79 4.92 -18.30
N VAL A 138 -6.03 5.41 -18.15
CA VAL A 138 -6.87 5.92 -19.25
C VAL A 138 -7.45 7.33 -18.98
N ALA A 139 -7.29 7.86 -17.77
CA ALA A 139 -8.00 9.04 -17.30
C ALA A 139 -7.76 10.27 -18.19
N GLU A 140 -8.84 10.80 -18.76
CA GLU A 140 -8.82 12.09 -19.43
C GLU A 140 -8.76 13.22 -18.40
N LYS A 141 -8.16 14.34 -18.81
CA LYS A 141 -7.99 15.53 -17.98
C LYS A 141 -9.35 16.20 -17.75
N GLY A 142 -10.09 15.76 -16.75
CA GLY A 142 -11.42 16.31 -16.42
C GLY A 142 -12.34 15.39 -15.60
N ASP A 143 -12.04 14.10 -15.48
CA ASP A 143 -12.80 13.23 -14.59
C ASP A 143 -12.49 13.55 -13.13
N ILE A 144 -13.55 13.81 -12.34
CA ILE A 144 -13.44 13.97 -10.90
C ILE A 144 -13.28 12.57 -10.31
N ASP A 145 -12.06 12.23 -9.97
CA ASP A 145 -11.66 10.96 -9.35
C ASP A 145 -11.79 10.99 -7.82
N GLY A 146 -12.35 12.07 -7.26
CA GLY A 146 -12.47 12.27 -5.82
C GLY A 146 -11.20 12.77 -5.14
N SER A 147 -10.11 13.03 -5.86
CA SER A 147 -8.91 13.65 -5.28
C SER A 147 -9.15 15.12 -4.94
N ALA A 148 -8.48 15.60 -3.88
CA ALA A 148 -8.59 16.99 -3.46
C ALA A 148 -8.18 17.99 -4.55
N GLU A 149 -7.19 17.66 -5.38
CA GLU A 149 -6.74 18.48 -6.51
C GLU A 149 -7.85 18.65 -7.55
N LYS A 150 -8.51 17.56 -7.96
CA LYS A 150 -9.57 17.62 -8.96
C LYS A 150 -10.81 18.34 -8.47
N VAL A 151 -11.20 18.09 -7.22
CA VAL A 151 -12.35 18.79 -6.62
C VAL A 151 -12.03 20.29 -6.48
N ALA A 152 -10.80 20.65 -6.10
CA ALA A 152 -10.37 22.04 -6.03
C ALA A 152 -10.37 22.75 -7.39
N ASP A 153 -9.94 22.07 -8.45
CA ASP A 153 -9.99 22.59 -9.82
C ASP A 153 -11.43 22.92 -10.25
N VAL A 154 -12.40 22.07 -9.91
CA VAL A 154 -13.82 22.23 -10.26
C VAL A 154 -14.48 23.36 -9.45
N LEU A 155 -14.23 23.39 -8.14
CA LEU A 155 -14.77 24.43 -7.27
C LEU A 155 -14.05 25.77 -7.44
N ASN A 156 -12.88 25.78 -8.09
CA ASN A 156 -11.99 26.94 -8.19
C ASN A 156 -11.60 27.49 -6.79
N GLU A 157 -11.33 26.56 -5.87
CA GLU A 157 -10.94 26.83 -4.48
C GLU A 157 -9.51 26.32 -4.22
N PRO A 158 -8.81 26.78 -3.18
CA PRO A 158 -7.50 26.26 -2.82
C PRO A 158 -7.56 24.78 -2.41
N GLU A 159 -6.69 23.94 -2.98
CA GLU A 159 -6.57 22.52 -2.63
C GLU A 159 -6.46 22.27 -1.11
N PRO A 160 -5.69 23.04 -0.31
CA PRO A 160 -5.63 22.82 1.13
C PRO A 160 -6.99 23.00 1.84
N LEU A 161 -7.79 23.98 1.39
CA LEU A 161 -9.14 24.22 1.94
C LEU A 161 -10.08 23.07 1.57
N VAL A 162 -10.05 22.63 0.32
CA VAL A 162 -10.88 21.51 -0.16
C VAL A 162 -10.50 20.21 0.54
N ARG A 163 -9.20 19.95 0.72
CA ARG A 163 -8.73 18.78 1.47
C ARG A 163 -9.25 18.81 2.92
N GLU A 164 -9.14 19.95 3.60
CA GLU A 164 -9.65 20.10 4.97
C GLU A 164 -11.18 19.91 5.03
N ALA A 165 -11.91 20.40 4.03
CA ALA A 165 -13.35 20.21 3.89
C ALA A 165 -13.74 18.74 3.66
N LEU A 166 -13.00 18.01 2.82
CA LEU A 166 -13.22 16.58 2.58
C LEU A 166 -12.92 15.74 3.83
N ILE A 167 -11.85 16.07 4.58
CA ILE A 167 -11.56 15.44 5.88
C ILE A 167 -12.69 15.73 6.89
N TYR A 168 -13.23 16.95 6.88
CA TYR A 168 -14.37 17.31 7.71
C TYR A 168 -15.60 16.46 7.38
N LEU A 169 -15.91 16.25 6.08
CA LEU A 169 -17.01 15.40 5.65
C LEU A 169 -16.86 13.97 6.17
N GLU A 170 -15.68 13.37 6.00
CA GLU A 170 -15.38 12.00 6.44
C GLU A 170 -15.46 11.84 7.97
N LYS A 171 -14.86 12.76 8.74
CA LYS A 171 -14.65 12.56 10.19
C LYS A 171 -15.72 13.19 11.09
N ARG A 172 -16.40 14.25 10.63
CA ARG A 172 -17.22 15.11 11.49
C ARG A 172 -18.65 15.31 10.99
N SER A 173 -18.95 15.01 9.73
CA SER A 173 -20.30 15.13 9.20
C SER A 173 -21.13 13.86 9.43
N THR A 174 -22.44 13.97 9.23
CA THR A 174 -23.35 12.81 9.17
C THR A 174 -23.51 12.26 7.76
N LEU A 175 -22.80 12.84 6.78
CA LEU A 175 -22.86 12.42 5.39
C LEU A 175 -22.03 11.16 5.20
N SER A 176 -22.47 10.28 4.29
CA SER A 176 -21.79 9.02 4.01
C SER A 176 -20.66 9.24 3.01
N VAL A 177 -19.54 9.80 3.49
CA VAL A 177 -18.32 10.02 2.73
C VAL A 177 -17.21 9.16 3.30
N GLU A 178 -16.54 8.40 2.45
CA GLU A 178 -15.37 7.59 2.79
C GLU A 178 -14.21 7.94 1.88
N SER A 179 -12.99 7.61 2.32
CA SER A 179 -11.79 7.79 1.52
C SER A 179 -11.02 6.49 1.30
N ILE A 180 -10.32 6.43 0.18
CA ILE A 180 -9.35 5.37 -0.14
C ILE A 180 -8.06 6.00 -0.62
N VAL A 181 -6.94 5.31 -0.42
CA VAL A 181 -5.63 5.76 -0.90
C VAL A 181 -5.21 4.88 -2.08
N VAL A 182 -4.99 5.50 -3.23
CA VAL A 182 -4.56 4.84 -4.48
C VAL A 182 -3.32 5.56 -4.99
N ASP A 183 -2.26 4.82 -5.30
CA ASP A 183 -0.96 5.36 -5.75
C ASP A 183 -0.41 6.52 -4.89
N GLY A 184 -0.65 6.43 -3.58
CA GLY A 184 -0.20 7.43 -2.61
C GLY A 184 -1.02 8.73 -2.62
N THR A 185 -2.14 8.79 -3.32
CA THR A 185 -3.10 9.90 -3.31
C THR A 185 -4.41 9.46 -2.65
N ARG A 186 -5.01 10.32 -1.83
CA ARG A 186 -6.31 10.03 -1.21
C ARG A 186 -7.45 10.52 -2.11
N HIS A 187 -8.44 9.67 -2.26
CA HIS A 187 -9.65 9.91 -3.04
C HIS A 187 -10.87 9.74 -2.13
N TRP A 188 -11.77 10.73 -2.14
CA TRP A 188 -13.01 10.70 -1.39
C TRP A 188 -14.19 10.35 -2.31
N MET A 189 -15.19 9.66 -1.77
CA MET A 189 -16.36 9.26 -2.51
C MET A 189 -17.59 9.17 -1.61
N THR A 190 -18.77 9.32 -2.22
CA THR A 190 -20.05 9.13 -1.53
C THR A 190 -20.46 7.66 -1.57
N LEU A 191 -21.00 7.15 -0.45
CA LEU A 191 -21.58 5.81 -0.37
C LEU A 191 -23.08 5.84 -0.67
#